data_AF-A0AAN3AA78-F1
#
_entry.id   AF-A0AAN3AA78-F1
#
_cell.length_a   1.000
_cell.length_b   1.000
_cell.length_c   1.000
_cell.angle_alpha   90.00
_cell.angle_beta   90.00
_cell.angle_gamma   90.00
#
_symmetry.space_group_name_H-M   'P 1'
#
loop_
_entity.id
_entity.type
_entity.pdbx_description
1 polymer ?
#
loop_
_entity_poly.entity_id
_entity_poly.type
_entity_poly.pdbx_seq_one_letter_code
_entity_poly.pdbx_strand_id
1 'polypeptide(L)'
;MTKVEREVVFNSENGQKEMTGVRHSDDDVKKKVIDCVFKLGQLNNIPEKYVEKNSDCSRSSVGRVYRCNFDGRSPIPNWTTIFNFFSCVIGKATIIVNIPEVLCWILKLFLGDSADVGYTVDDSHHIRIDIQFHDDKTLFLETGEKEGKVKKKDGK
;
A
#
# COMPACT_ATOMS: atom_id res chain seq x y z
N MET A 1 -14.08 12.21 -20.19
CA MET A 1 -13.60 11.61 -18.93
C MET A 1 -12.89 12.72 -18.18
N THR A 2 -13.29 13.03 -16.94
CA THR A 2 -12.76 14.17 -16.18
C THR A 2 -11.53 13.72 -15.41
N LYS A 3 -10.38 14.37 -15.62
CA LYS A 3 -9.14 14.10 -14.87
C LYS A 3 -9.38 14.43 -13.40
N VAL A 4 -9.16 13.46 -12.51
CA VAL A 4 -9.26 13.66 -11.05
C VAL A 4 -7.83 13.72 -10.51
N GLU A 5 -7.47 14.88 -9.95
CA GLU A 5 -6.20 15.10 -9.26
C GLU A 5 -6.47 15.13 -7.76
N ARG A 6 -5.75 14.32 -6.98
CA ARG A 6 -5.87 14.28 -5.52
C ARG A 6 -4.50 14.16 -4.87
N GLU A 7 -4.27 15.04 -3.91
CA GLU A 7 -3.14 14.96 -2.99
C GLU A 7 -3.56 14.23 -1.72
N VAL A 8 -2.72 13.33 -1.22
CA VAL A 8 -3.03 12.53 -0.02
C VAL A 8 -2.27 13.11 1.17
N VAL A 9 -3.00 13.82 2.04
CA VAL A 9 -2.46 14.42 3.26
C VAL A 9 -2.68 13.49 4.45
N PHE A 10 -1.65 13.31 5.27
CA PHE A 10 -1.71 12.53 6.49
C PHE A 10 -2.11 13.43 7.67
N ASN A 11 -3.35 13.29 8.16
CA ASN A 11 -3.75 13.88 9.44
C ASN A 11 -3.54 12.85 10.53
N SER A 12 -2.73 13.15 11.57
CA SER A 12 -2.70 12.28 12.75
C SER A 12 -4.04 12.44 13.49
N GLU A 13 -4.87 11.41 13.46
CA GLU A 13 -6.07 11.39 14.29
C GLU A 13 -5.65 11.21 15.76
N ASN A 14 -5.66 12.30 16.53
CA ASN A 14 -5.40 12.30 17.98
C ASN A 14 -6.56 11.70 18.80
N GLY A 15 -7.27 10.70 18.26
CA GLY A 15 -8.33 9.99 18.93
C GLY A 15 -7.77 8.75 19.64
N GLN A 16 -7.79 8.72 20.97
CA GLN A 16 -7.58 7.49 21.73
C GLN A 16 -8.74 6.51 21.44
N LYS A 17 -8.53 5.58 20.50
CA LYS A 17 -9.36 4.39 20.38
C LYS A 17 -8.81 3.31 21.32
N GLU A 18 -9.66 2.79 22.20
CA GLU A 18 -9.34 1.64 23.06
C GLU A 18 -8.86 0.48 22.18
N MET A 19 -7.61 0.04 22.38
CA MET A 19 -7.03 -1.09 21.65
C MET A 19 -6.34 -2.04 22.63
N THR A 20 -6.66 -3.32 22.54
CA THR A 20 -6.07 -4.38 23.36
C THR A 20 -4.81 -4.92 22.67
N GLY A 21 -3.67 -4.24 22.81
CA GLY A 21 -2.39 -4.71 22.24
C GLY A 21 -1.30 -3.64 22.12
N VAL A 22 -0.11 -4.06 21.64
CA VAL A 22 0.99 -3.15 21.29
C VAL A 22 0.58 -2.37 20.04
N ARG A 23 0.63 -1.03 20.11
CA ARG A 23 0.37 -0.16 18.95
C ARG A 23 1.65 0.03 18.15
N HIS A 24 1.60 -0.26 16.86
CA HIS A 24 2.67 0.04 15.92
C HIS A 24 2.38 1.37 15.18
N SER A 25 3.43 2.06 14.72
CA SER A 25 3.32 3.36 14.06
C SER A 25 2.51 3.32 12.75
N ASP A 26 2.37 2.14 12.15
CA ASP A 26 1.73 1.88 10.87
C ASP A 26 0.29 1.31 11.01
N ASP A 27 -0.19 1.09 12.23
CA ASP A 27 -1.48 0.45 12.50
C ASP A 27 -2.67 1.22 11.91
N ASP A 28 -2.63 2.54 11.93
CA ASP A 28 -3.69 3.38 11.38
C ASP A 28 -3.76 3.27 9.84
N VAL A 29 -2.60 3.11 9.18
CA VAL A 29 -2.56 2.83 7.73
C VAL A 29 -3.06 1.42 7.44
N LYS A 30 -2.60 0.42 8.19
CA LYS A 30 -3.07 -0.97 8.03
C LYS A 30 -4.59 -1.06 8.09
N LYS A 31 -5.23 -0.36 9.05
CA LYS A 31 -6.69 -0.29 9.15
C LYS A 31 -7.33 0.32 7.90
N LYS A 32 -6.85 1.48 7.45
CA LYS A 32 -7.35 2.13 6.23
C LYS A 32 -7.21 1.24 4.99
N VAL A 33 -6.08 0.53 4.86
CA VAL A 33 -5.86 -0.43 3.78
C VAL A 33 -6.87 -1.58 3.89
N ILE A 34 -7.00 -2.22 5.05
CA ILE A 34 -7.94 -3.31 5.29
C ILE A 34 -9.38 -2.88 4.95
N ASP A 35 -9.84 -1.73 5.44
CA ASP A 35 -11.17 -1.20 5.18
C ASP A 35 -11.42 -1.00 3.67
N CYS A 36 -10.41 -0.51 2.94
CA CYS A 36 -10.52 -0.30 1.51
C CYS A 36 -10.62 -1.63 0.75
N VAL A 37 -9.75 -2.60 1.07
CA VAL A 37 -9.78 -3.92 0.41
C VAL A 37 -11.08 -4.66 0.72
N PHE A 38 -11.58 -4.54 1.94
CA PHE A 38 -12.83 -5.15 2.33
C PHE A 38 -14.02 -4.60 1.52
N LYS A 39 -14.13 -3.26 1.43
CA LYS A 39 -15.15 -2.60 0.59
C LYS A 39 -15.02 -3.01 -0.88
N LEU A 40 -13.79 -3.11 -1.39
CA LEU A 40 -13.54 -3.58 -2.75
C LEU A 40 -13.99 -5.03 -2.95
N GLY A 41 -13.74 -5.91 -1.97
CA GLY A 41 -14.25 -7.29 -1.96
C GLY A 41 -15.78 -7.35 -2.01
N GLN A 42 -16.46 -6.53 -1.19
CA GLN A 42 -17.92 -6.44 -1.16
C GLN A 42 -18.50 -5.97 -2.50
N LEU A 43 -17.94 -4.90 -3.08
CA LEU A 43 -18.38 -4.36 -4.38
C LEU A 43 -18.28 -5.38 -5.51
N ASN A 44 -17.32 -6.30 -5.42
CA ASN A 44 -17.08 -7.35 -6.41
C ASN A 44 -17.71 -8.69 -6.04
N ASN A 45 -18.52 -8.76 -4.98
CA ASN A 45 -19.12 -9.99 -4.45
C ASN A 45 -18.10 -11.12 -4.24
N ILE A 46 -16.89 -10.78 -3.75
CA ILE A 46 -15.82 -11.75 -3.49
C ILE A 46 -16.08 -12.39 -2.12
N PRO A 47 -16.38 -13.69 -2.02
CA PRO A 47 -16.68 -14.33 -0.75
C PRO A 47 -15.41 -14.63 0.06
N GLU A 48 -15.51 -14.64 1.39
CA GLU A 48 -14.40 -15.01 2.29
C GLU A 48 -13.77 -16.36 1.92
N LYS A 49 -14.60 -17.38 1.63
CA LYS A 49 -14.15 -18.71 1.20
C LYS A 49 -13.31 -18.70 -0.08
N TYR A 50 -13.51 -17.71 -0.96
CA TYR A 50 -12.65 -17.54 -2.13
C TYR A 50 -11.27 -17.09 -1.68
N VAL A 51 -11.20 -16.07 -0.82
CA VAL A 51 -9.91 -15.54 -0.32
C VAL A 51 -9.18 -16.60 0.50
N GLU A 52 -9.86 -17.33 1.38
CA GLU A 52 -9.28 -18.45 2.14
C GLU A 52 -8.60 -19.52 1.26
N LYS A 53 -9.11 -19.74 0.05
CA LYS A 53 -8.62 -20.78 -0.87
C LYS A 53 -7.57 -20.30 -1.87
N ASN A 54 -7.57 -19.00 -2.19
CA ASN A 54 -6.78 -18.44 -3.30
C ASN A 54 -5.74 -17.41 -2.84
N SER A 55 -5.79 -16.95 -1.59
CA SER A 55 -4.72 -16.11 -1.03
C SER A 55 -3.63 -16.97 -0.41
N ASP A 56 -2.39 -16.47 -0.43
CA ASP A 56 -1.27 -17.02 0.32
C ASP A 56 -1.38 -16.69 1.83
N CYS A 57 -2.58 -16.84 2.39
CA CYS A 57 -2.87 -16.63 3.80
C CYS A 57 -3.45 -17.91 4.40
N SER A 58 -3.10 -18.20 5.65
CA SER A 58 -3.82 -19.23 6.40
C SER A 58 -5.28 -18.80 6.60
N ARG A 59 -6.17 -19.79 6.73
CA ARG A 59 -7.58 -19.57 7.11
C ARG A 59 -7.72 -18.65 8.34
N SER A 60 -6.87 -18.87 9.35
CA SER A 60 -6.85 -18.05 10.57
C SER A 60 -6.43 -16.60 10.31
N SER A 61 -5.55 -16.36 9.34
CA SER A 61 -5.09 -15.01 8.95
C SER A 61 -6.17 -14.27 8.17
N VAL A 62 -6.84 -14.95 7.24
CA VAL A 62 -8.03 -14.41 6.55
C VAL A 62 -9.10 -14.02 7.58
N GLY A 63 -9.47 -14.92 8.48
CA GLY A 63 -10.45 -14.61 9.53
C GLY A 63 -10.02 -13.48 10.49
N ARG A 64 -8.71 -13.20 10.65
CA ARG A 64 -8.24 -12.00 11.38
C ARG A 64 -8.46 -10.72 10.59
N VAL A 65 -8.22 -10.72 9.28
CA VAL A 65 -8.48 -9.54 8.42
C VAL A 65 -9.97 -9.18 8.47
N TYR A 66 -10.86 -10.17 8.29
CA TYR A 66 -12.31 -9.96 8.38
C TYR A 66 -12.72 -9.42 9.75
N ARG A 67 -12.27 -10.03 10.86
CA ARG A 67 -12.60 -9.55 12.21
C ARG A 67 -12.06 -8.15 12.52
N CYS A 68 -10.82 -7.85 12.13
CA CYS A 68 -10.21 -6.53 12.31
C CYS A 68 -11.07 -5.41 11.69
N ASN A 69 -11.64 -5.67 10.50
CA ASN A 69 -12.58 -4.76 9.85
C ASN A 69 -13.93 -4.65 10.59
N PHE A 70 -14.42 -5.73 11.21
CA PHE A 70 -15.75 -5.76 11.85
C PHE A 70 -15.79 -5.20 13.27
N ASP A 71 -14.82 -5.53 14.12
CA ASP A 71 -14.87 -5.21 15.55
C ASP A 71 -13.95 -4.05 15.95
N GLY A 72 -13.02 -3.64 15.08
CA GLY A 72 -12.02 -2.60 15.32
C GLY A 72 -11.09 -2.84 16.51
N ARG A 73 -11.20 -4.01 17.17
CA ARG A 73 -10.56 -4.38 18.43
C ARG A 73 -9.64 -5.59 18.26
N SER A 74 -9.89 -6.41 17.24
CA SER A 74 -9.07 -7.56 16.89
C SER A 74 -7.65 -7.11 16.52
N PRO A 75 -6.63 -7.93 16.85
CA PRO A 75 -5.24 -7.64 16.50
C PRO A 75 -5.08 -7.37 15.01
N ILE A 76 -4.41 -6.27 14.69
CA ILE A 76 -4.20 -5.83 13.31
C ILE A 76 -3.27 -6.82 12.61
N PRO A 77 -3.67 -7.38 11.45
CA PRO A 77 -2.81 -8.27 10.68
C PRO A 77 -1.48 -7.60 10.29
N ASN A 78 -0.41 -8.40 10.16
CA ASN A 78 0.87 -7.89 9.66
C ASN A 78 0.81 -7.56 8.17
N TRP A 79 1.78 -6.79 7.67
CA TRP A 79 1.83 -6.38 6.26
C TRP A 79 1.81 -7.54 5.26
N THR A 80 2.53 -8.63 5.53
CA THR A 80 2.52 -9.82 4.66
C THR A 80 1.10 -10.37 4.48
N THR A 81 0.34 -10.49 5.57
CA THR A 81 -1.05 -10.94 5.52
C THR A 81 -1.91 -9.95 4.73
N ILE A 82 -1.75 -8.65 4.99
CA ILE A 82 -2.50 -7.60 4.30
C ILE A 82 -2.23 -7.63 2.80
N PHE A 83 -0.97 -7.72 2.38
CA PHE A 83 -0.60 -7.74 0.95
C PHE A 83 -1.04 -9.01 0.23
N ASN A 84 -0.92 -10.18 0.87
CA ASN A 84 -1.40 -11.43 0.27
C ASN A 84 -2.92 -11.45 0.12
N PHE A 85 -3.63 -10.96 1.14
CA PHE A 85 -5.09 -10.77 1.09
C PHE A 85 -5.46 -9.78 -0.02
N PHE A 86 -4.82 -8.62 -0.06
CA PHE A 86 -5.08 -7.56 -1.01
C PHE A 86 -4.85 -7.99 -2.46
N SER A 87 -3.73 -8.64 -2.74
CA SER A 87 -3.38 -9.14 -4.06
C SER A 87 -4.42 -10.15 -4.57
N CYS A 88 -4.92 -11.03 -3.69
CA CYS A 88 -5.98 -11.99 -4.01
C CYS A 88 -7.31 -11.29 -4.36
N VAL A 89 -7.73 -10.31 -3.56
CA VAL A 89 -8.98 -9.59 -3.79
C VAL A 89 -8.90 -8.75 -5.07
N ILE A 90 -7.82 -7.99 -5.29
CA ILE A 90 -7.61 -7.24 -6.53
C ILE A 90 -7.60 -8.18 -7.74
N GLY A 91 -6.90 -9.31 -7.66
CA GLY A 91 -6.79 -10.26 -8.78
C GLY A 91 -8.14 -10.84 -9.23
N LYS A 92 -9.15 -10.82 -8.36
CA LYS A 92 -10.52 -11.26 -8.68
C LYS A 92 -11.47 -10.11 -9.03
N ALA A 93 -11.16 -8.89 -8.61
CA ALA A 93 -12.03 -7.74 -8.76
C ALA A 93 -12.12 -7.27 -10.22
N THR A 94 -13.30 -6.78 -10.59
CA THR A 94 -13.58 -6.11 -11.87
C THR A 94 -13.76 -4.61 -11.69
N ILE A 95 -14.35 -4.21 -10.56
CA ILE A 95 -14.54 -2.82 -10.17
C ILE A 95 -13.46 -2.47 -9.16
N ILE A 96 -12.59 -1.54 -9.54
CA ILE A 96 -11.47 -1.08 -8.72
C ILE A 96 -11.76 0.34 -8.26
N VAL A 97 -11.81 0.55 -6.95
CA VAL A 97 -12.05 1.87 -6.34
C VAL A 97 -11.02 2.13 -5.24
N ASN A 98 -10.63 3.40 -5.07
CA ASN A 98 -9.74 3.89 -3.99
C ASN A 98 -8.36 3.22 -3.89
N ILE A 99 -7.97 2.38 -4.86
CA ILE A 99 -6.62 1.79 -4.92
C ILE A 99 -5.51 2.84 -5.00
N PRO A 100 -5.62 3.91 -5.80
CA PRO A 100 -4.56 4.93 -5.84
C PRO A 100 -4.28 5.53 -4.46
N GLU A 101 -5.34 5.81 -3.70
CA GLU A 101 -5.25 6.36 -2.35
C GLU A 101 -4.57 5.38 -1.37
N VAL A 102 -4.92 4.10 -1.44
CA VAL A 102 -4.25 3.03 -0.67
C VAL A 102 -2.75 2.95 -0.98
N LEU A 103 -2.39 3.00 -2.26
CA LEU A 103 -0.99 2.98 -2.68
C LEU A 103 -0.24 4.21 -2.17
N CYS A 104 -0.84 5.40 -2.22
CA CYS A 104 -0.24 6.61 -1.67
C CYS A 104 -0.02 6.51 -0.15
N TRP A 105 -0.97 5.96 0.62
CA TRP A 105 -0.76 5.75 2.06
C TRP A 105 0.40 4.79 2.35
N ILE A 106 0.53 3.71 1.58
CA ILE A 106 1.62 2.75 1.70
C ILE A 106 2.96 3.44 1.36
N LEU A 107 3.01 4.22 0.28
CA LEU A 107 4.22 4.96 -0.11
C LEU A 107 4.62 5.99 0.95
N LYS A 108 3.67 6.72 1.53
CA LYS A 108 3.93 7.66 2.64
C LYS A 108 4.49 6.97 3.88
N LEU A 109 4.20 5.68 4.15
CA LEU A 109 4.87 4.94 5.23
C LEU A 109 6.37 4.75 4.97
N PHE A 110 6.77 4.55 3.71
CA PHE A 110 8.18 4.39 3.35
C PHE A 110 8.92 5.73 3.28
N LEU A 111 8.25 6.77 2.78
CA LEU A 111 8.86 8.07 2.52
C LEU A 111 8.85 9.01 3.74
N GLY A 112 7.92 8.79 4.67
CA GLY A 112 7.70 9.69 5.81
C GLY A 112 7.49 11.14 5.36
N ASP A 113 8.13 12.07 6.06
CA ASP A 113 8.06 13.51 5.77
C ASP A 113 9.08 13.97 4.71
N SER A 114 9.68 13.05 3.95
CA SER A 114 10.70 13.39 2.95
C SER A 114 10.12 13.77 1.57
N ALA A 115 8.85 13.46 1.34
CA ALA A 115 8.22 13.67 0.04
C ALA A 115 6.70 13.78 0.15
N ASP A 116 6.13 14.54 -0.78
CA ASP A 116 4.71 14.54 -1.07
C ASP A 116 4.34 13.48 -2.09
N VAL A 117 3.16 12.87 -1.89
CA VAL A 117 2.66 11.76 -2.70
C VAL A 117 1.25 12.10 -3.12
N GLY A 118 1.07 12.31 -4.41
CA GLY A 118 -0.21 12.53 -5.05
C GLY A 118 -0.52 11.42 -6.05
N TYR A 119 -1.77 11.39 -6.51
CA TYR A 119 -2.12 10.58 -7.66
C TYR A 119 -3.07 11.31 -8.60
N THR A 120 -3.01 10.90 -9.86
CA THR A 120 -3.97 11.27 -10.89
C THR A 120 -4.55 10.02 -11.52
N VAL A 121 -5.84 10.05 -11.83
CA VAL A 121 -6.51 9.00 -12.62
C VAL A 121 -6.61 9.53 -14.04
N ASP A 122 -5.79 8.97 -14.93
CA ASP A 122 -5.70 9.37 -16.33
C ASP A 122 -6.92 8.82 -17.11
N ASP A 123 -7.25 7.54 -16.93
CA ASP A 123 -8.44 6.89 -17.49
C ASP A 123 -8.90 5.68 -16.64
N SER A 124 -9.76 4.79 -17.18
CA SER A 124 -10.30 3.63 -16.46
C SER A 124 -9.27 2.53 -16.14
N HIS A 125 -8.10 2.60 -16.75
CA HIS A 125 -7.04 1.59 -16.67
C HIS A 125 -5.69 2.17 -16.23
N HIS A 126 -5.50 3.49 -16.32
CA HIS A 126 -4.25 4.15 -16.00
C HIS A 126 -4.38 5.09 -14.80
N ILE A 127 -3.48 4.90 -13.85
CA ILE A 127 -3.26 5.80 -12.72
C ILE A 127 -1.79 6.21 -12.75
N ARG A 128 -1.51 7.45 -12.32
CA ARG A 128 -0.16 7.94 -12.11
C ARG A 128 -0.03 8.31 -10.64
N ILE A 129 1.08 7.89 -10.04
CA ILE A 129 1.47 8.32 -8.71
C ILE A 129 2.66 9.25 -8.88
N ASP A 130 2.49 10.48 -8.39
CA ASP A 130 3.51 11.50 -8.43
C ASP A 130 4.12 11.61 -7.03
N ILE A 131 5.45 11.50 -6.96
CA ILE A 131 6.22 11.62 -5.72
C ILE A 131 7.15 12.83 -5.87
N GLN A 132 6.96 13.83 -5.04
CA GLN A 132 7.77 15.04 -5.01
C GLN A 132 8.60 15.06 -3.73
N PHE A 133 9.89 14.76 -3.84
CA PHE A 133 10.81 14.90 -2.71
C PHE A 133 11.05 16.37 -2.38
N HIS A 134 11.24 16.66 -1.10
CA HIS A 134 11.52 18.00 -0.61
C HIS A 134 12.93 18.47 -0.98
N ASP A 135 13.16 19.79 -0.90
CA ASP A 135 14.38 20.47 -1.37
C ASP A 135 15.69 19.96 -0.74
N ASP A 136 15.62 19.25 0.39
CA ASP A 136 16.78 18.65 1.05
C ASP A 136 17.19 17.29 0.45
N LYS A 137 16.47 16.80 -0.56
CA LYS A 137 16.76 15.57 -1.29
C LYS A 137 17.17 15.86 -2.72
N THR A 138 18.05 15.02 -3.26
CA THR A 138 18.45 15.06 -4.67
C THR A 138 18.36 13.67 -5.25
N LEU A 139 17.59 13.52 -6.33
CA LEU A 139 17.46 12.27 -7.06
C LEU A 139 18.61 12.11 -8.05
N PHE A 140 19.41 11.06 -7.88
CA PHE A 140 20.39 10.64 -8.86
C PHE A 140 19.87 9.37 -9.55
N LEU A 141 19.92 9.36 -10.87
CA LEU A 141 19.74 8.13 -11.62
C LEU A 141 21.08 7.41 -11.62
N GLU A 142 21.12 6.19 -11.08
CA GLU A 142 22.26 5.31 -11.29
C GLU A 142 22.34 4.99 -12.79
N THR A 143 23.13 5.75 -13.53
CA THR A 143 23.58 5.33 -14.85
C THR A 143 24.50 4.13 -14.60
N GLY A 144 24.02 2.94 -14.90
CA GLY A 144 24.76 1.67 -14.77
C GLY A 144 25.97 1.58 -15.71
N GLU A 145 26.91 2.51 -15.62
CA GLU A 145 28.24 2.35 -16.17
C GLU A 145 28.98 1.33 -15.29
N LYS A 146 28.89 0.07 -15.72
CA LYS A 146 29.86 -0.95 -15.33
C LYS A 146 31.25 -0.38 -15.65
N GLU A 147 32.01 0.01 -14.62
CA GLU A 147 33.39 0.42 -14.77
C GLU A 147 34.16 -0.65 -15.56
N GLY A 148 34.47 -0.31 -16.81
CA GLY A 148 35.25 -1.15 -17.69
C GLY A 148 36.66 -1.29 -17.13
N LYS A 149 37.02 -2.53 -16.81
CA LYS A 149 38.37 -3.10 -16.79
C LYS A 149 39.50 -2.06 -16.82
N VAL A 150 40.09 -1.78 -15.66
CA VAL A 150 41.45 -1.24 -15.57
C VAL A 150 42.37 -2.17 -16.37
N LYS A 151 42.77 -1.75 -17.57
CA LYS A 151 43.90 -2.34 -18.28
C LYS A 151 45.13 -2.11 -17.40
N LYS A 152 45.64 -3.18 -16.79
CA LYS A 152 47.03 -3.20 -16.32
C LYS A 152 47.92 -2.83 -17.51
N LYS A 153 48.61 -1.70 -17.41
CA LYS A 153 49.77 -1.43 -18.26
C LYS A 153 50.93 -2.23 -17.68
N ASP A 154 51.28 -3.31 -18.35
CA ASP A 154 52.61 -3.88 -18.27
C ASP A 154 53.59 -3.00 -19.08
N GLY A 155 54.81 -2.82 -18.55
CA GLY A 155 55.94 -2.14 -19.19
C GLY A 155 56.30 -0.81 -18.50
N LYS A 156 57.49 -0.60 -17.96
CA LYS A 156 58.82 -1.11 -18.36
C LYS A 156 59.77 -1.09 -17.17
#